data_AF-A0A8B6FQX8-F1
#
_entry.id   AF-A0A8B6FQX8-F1
#
_cell.length_a   1.000
_cell.length_b   1.000
_cell.length_c   1.000
_cell.angle_alpha   90.00
_cell.angle_beta   90.00
_cell.angle_gamma   90.00
#
_symmetry.space_group_name_H-M   'P 1'
#
loop_
_entity.id
_entity.type
_entity.pdbx_description
1 polymer ?
#
loop_
_entity_poly.entity_id
_entity_poly.type
_entity_poly.pdbx_seq_one_letter_code
_entity_poly.pdbx_strand_id
1 'polypeptide(L)'
;MGWASAQHVTRRENPMYDTCLGNPCKYGEICESIKDEGVVCVKDQGNKYINLLTSIGSHKLRVELVRSDGMNFYAEYSNFDVGDGESKYILTVNGYSGNAGNYMEYNNGRRFTTYDRDYDENPYNCVSYHRYGAWWHGGCTYVDLNNQNINQLLWDYNSFIKSIMMIRKID
;
A
#
# COMPACT_ATOMS: atom_id res chain seq x y z
N MET A 1 -22.48 -3.48 5.45
CA MET A 1 -21.20 -4.14 5.83
C MET A 1 -20.19 -3.13 6.37
N GLY A 2 -19.21 -3.56 7.19
CA GLY A 2 -18.19 -2.70 7.82
C GLY A 2 -16.93 -2.50 6.97
N TRP A 3 -15.97 -1.70 7.46
CA TRP A 3 -14.66 -1.51 6.83
C TRP A 3 -13.69 -2.63 7.23
N ALA A 4 -12.93 -3.17 6.28
CA ALA A 4 -11.82 -4.08 6.52
C ALA A 4 -10.49 -3.31 6.34
N SER A 5 -9.56 -3.44 7.28
CA SER A 5 -8.22 -2.86 7.14
C SER A 5 -7.42 -3.64 6.09
N ALA A 6 -6.85 -2.93 5.12
CA ALA A 6 -5.97 -3.48 4.09
C ALA A 6 -4.50 -3.15 4.36
N GLN A 7 -4.24 -2.04 5.02
CA GLN A 7 -2.91 -1.62 5.43
C GLN A 7 -3.04 -0.70 6.64
N HIS A 8 -2.11 -0.83 7.59
CA HIS A 8 -2.01 0.03 8.76
C HIS A 8 -0.54 0.24 9.06
N VAL A 9 -0.07 1.47 8.91
CA VAL A 9 1.32 1.85 9.18
C VAL A 9 1.32 3.00 10.17
N THR A 10 2.07 2.85 11.26
CA THR A 10 2.27 3.90 12.26
C THR A 10 3.75 4.09 12.57
N ARG A 11 4.09 5.22 13.19
CA ARG A 11 5.45 5.48 13.69
C ARG A 11 6.00 4.44 14.69
N ARG A 12 5.17 3.56 15.26
CA ARG A 12 5.64 2.51 16.19
C ARG A 12 5.50 1.10 15.64
N GLU A 13 4.73 0.93 14.57
CA GLU A 13 4.36 -0.35 13.96
C GLU A 13 4.43 -0.16 12.44
N ASN A 14 5.57 -0.50 11.84
CA ASN A 14 5.70 -0.59 10.40
C ASN A 14 5.89 -2.06 10.01
N PRO A 15 4.83 -2.76 9.56
CA PRO A 15 4.89 -4.19 9.24
C PRO A 15 5.85 -4.52 8.09
N MET A 16 6.34 -3.52 7.34
CA MET A 16 7.40 -3.70 6.33
C MET A 16 8.82 -3.78 6.90
N TYR A 17 8.98 -3.58 8.21
CA TYR A 17 10.27 -3.72 8.91
C TYR A 17 10.30 -4.93 9.85
N ASP A 18 9.28 -5.79 9.83
CA ASP A 18 9.24 -6.89 10.78
C ASP A 18 10.38 -7.88 10.51
N THR A 19 11.05 -8.29 11.59
CA THR A 19 12.00 -9.40 11.55
C THR A 19 11.23 -10.67 11.86
N CYS A 20 11.16 -11.56 10.89
CA CYS A 20 10.60 -12.89 11.01
C CYS A 20 11.50 -13.72 11.96
N LEU A 21 11.19 -13.73 13.27
CA LEU A 21 11.98 -14.41 14.31
C LEU A 21 13.47 -14.00 14.33
N GLY A 22 13.74 -12.70 14.16
CA GLY A 22 15.10 -12.16 14.10
C GLY A 22 15.77 -12.25 12.72
N ASN A 23 15.10 -12.83 11.71
CA ASN A 23 15.55 -12.74 10.31
C ASN A 23 14.86 -11.56 9.61
N PRO A 24 15.60 -10.63 9.00
CA PRO A 24 14.99 -9.56 8.22
C PRO A 24 14.29 -10.15 7.00
N CYS A 25 12.98 -9.96 6.90
CA CYS A 25 12.22 -10.35 5.72
C CYS A 25 12.66 -9.45 4.54
N LYS A 26 12.69 -9.97 3.30
CA LYS A 26 13.10 -9.17 2.14
C LYS A 26 12.04 -8.09 1.85
N TYR A 27 12.43 -7.11 1.05
CA TYR A 27 11.60 -5.94 0.83
C TYR A 27 10.24 -6.26 0.19
N GLY A 28 9.16 -5.91 0.88
CA GLY A 28 7.78 -6.23 0.46
C GLY A 28 7.28 -7.60 0.93
N GLU A 29 8.04 -8.30 1.78
CA GLU A 29 7.59 -9.46 2.53
C GLU A 29 7.05 -9.03 3.90
N ILE A 30 6.06 -9.76 4.41
CA ILE A 30 5.52 -9.59 5.77
C ILE A 30 5.70 -10.88 6.57
N CYS A 31 5.72 -10.77 7.91
CA CYS A 31 5.71 -11.91 8.81
C CYS A 31 4.33 -12.56 8.81
N GLU A 32 4.22 -13.80 8.36
CA GLU A 32 3.00 -14.59 8.53
C GLU A 32 3.28 -15.90 9.27
N SER A 33 2.33 -16.29 10.14
CA SER A 33 2.34 -17.59 10.80
C SER A 33 1.66 -18.62 9.90
N ILE A 34 2.47 -19.49 9.31
CA ILE A 34 1.99 -20.58 8.45
C ILE A 34 1.99 -21.87 9.26
N LYS A 35 0.85 -22.57 9.23
CA LYS A 35 0.71 -23.86 9.89
C LYS A 35 1.80 -24.82 9.38
N ASP A 36 2.51 -25.46 10.30
CA ASP A 36 3.60 -26.40 10.05
C ASP A 36 4.91 -25.81 9.49
N GLU A 37 4.95 -24.51 9.14
CA GLU A 37 6.17 -23.80 8.68
C GLU A 37 6.68 -22.74 9.68
N GLY A 38 5.86 -22.34 10.64
CA GLY A 38 6.21 -21.31 11.63
C GLY A 38 6.03 -19.89 11.09
N VAL A 39 6.73 -18.92 11.68
CA VAL A 39 6.68 -17.52 11.23
C VAL A 39 7.69 -17.32 10.09
N VAL A 40 7.20 -17.07 8.89
CA VAL A 40 8.01 -16.95 7.67
C VAL A 40 7.77 -15.62 6.96
N CYS A 41 8.72 -15.25 6.10
CA CYS A 41 8.60 -14.11 5.21
C CYS A 41 7.70 -14.52 4.04
N VAL A 42 6.54 -13.89 3.87
CA VAL A 42 5.68 -14.14 2.71
C VAL A 42 5.63 -12.94 1.78
N LYS A 43 5.67 -13.24 0.47
CA LYS A 43 5.55 -12.23 -0.59
C LYS A 43 4.16 -12.27 -1.21
N ASP A 44 3.64 -11.11 -1.57
CA ASP A 44 2.39 -10.91 -2.33
C ASP A 44 1.09 -11.36 -1.65
N GLN A 45 1.11 -11.94 -0.45
CA GLN A 45 -0.10 -12.46 0.19
C GLN A 45 -1.13 -11.34 0.48
N GLY A 46 -0.66 -10.16 0.89
CA GLY A 46 -1.51 -8.97 1.03
C GLY A 46 -2.18 -8.56 -0.28
N ASN A 47 -1.44 -8.53 -1.39
CA ASN A 47 -2.00 -8.18 -2.70
C ASN A 47 -2.96 -9.24 -3.23
N LYS A 48 -2.68 -10.53 -3.03
CA LYS A 48 -3.62 -11.63 -3.34
C LYS A 48 -4.92 -11.50 -2.56
N TYR A 49 -4.83 -11.16 -1.27
CA TYR A 49 -6.01 -10.96 -0.44
C TYR A 49 -6.83 -9.75 -0.90
N ILE A 50 -6.18 -8.62 -1.20
CA ILE A 50 -6.86 -7.42 -1.72
C ILE A 50 -7.49 -7.70 -3.08
N ASN A 51 -6.81 -8.38 -3.99
CA ASN A 51 -7.36 -8.82 -5.27
C ASN A 51 -8.59 -9.73 -5.07
N LEU A 52 -8.49 -10.74 -4.20
CA LEU A 52 -9.62 -11.62 -3.92
C LEU A 52 -10.82 -10.84 -3.36
N LEU A 53 -10.59 -9.93 -2.41
CA LEU A 53 -11.65 -9.09 -1.85
C LEU A 53 -12.30 -8.23 -2.94
N THR A 54 -11.49 -7.50 -3.72
CA THR A 54 -11.97 -6.53 -4.70
C THR A 54 -12.58 -7.18 -5.94
N SER A 55 -12.21 -8.41 -6.27
CA SER A 55 -12.81 -9.18 -7.37
C SER A 55 -14.29 -9.56 -7.14
N ILE A 56 -14.77 -9.53 -5.89
CA ILE A 56 -16.13 -9.96 -5.53
C ILE A 56 -17.05 -8.75 -5.35
N GLY A 57 -17.31 -8.07 -6.47
CA GLY A 57 -18.21 -6.90 -6.56
C GLY A 57 -17.49 -5.58 -6.31
N SER A 58 -18.25 -4.47 -6.34
CA SER A 58 -17.67 -3.14 -6.25
C SER A 58 -17.19 -2.82 -4.84
N HIS A 59 -16.01 -2.22 -4.71
CA HIS A 59 -15.44 -1.81 -3.44
C HIS A 59 -15.01 -0.34 -3.48
N LYS A 60 -15.00 0.28 -2.31
CA LYS A 60 -14.39 1.60 -2.08
C LYS A 60 -13.19 1.47 -1.16
N LEU A 61 -12.23 2.37 -1.38
CA LEU A 61 -11.06 2.55 -0.54
C LEU A 61 -11.21 3.83 0.25
N ARG A 62 -10.85 3.79 1.53
CA ARG A 62 -10.61 4.98 2.36
C ARG A 62 -9.19 4.92 2.91
N VAL A 63 -8.44 5.99 2.69
CA VAL A 63 -7.13 6.22 3.26
C VAL A 63 -7.27 7.29 4.33
N GLU A 64 -6.94 6.95 5.57
CA GLU A 64 -6.88 7.89 6.70
C GLU A 64 -5.42 8.21 7.01
N LEU A 65 -5.13 9.49 7.19
CA LEU A 65 -3.78 10.02 7.34
C LEU A 65 -3.71 10.95 8.54
N VAL A 66 -2.63 10.84 9.33
CA VAL A 66 -2.39 11.72 10.48
C VAL A 66 -1.02 12.38 10.35
N ARG A 67 -1.01 13.71 10.43
CA ARG A 67 0.23 14.51 10.46
C ARG A 67 0.82 14.58 11.86
N SER A 68 2.10 14.95 11.95
CA SER A 68 2.81 15.07 13.24
C SER A 68 2.24 16.15 14.18
N ASP A 69 1.52 17.13 13.63
CA ASP A 69 0.80 18.16 14.37
C ASP A 69 -0.60 17.71 14.86
N GLY A 70 -0.98 16.45 14.60
CA GLY A 70 -2.26 15.87 15.02
C GLY A 70 -3.42 16.14 14.07
N MET A 71 -3.21 16.86 12.96
CA MET A 71 -4.25 17.05 11.95
C MET A 71 -4.54 15.76 11.20
N ASN A 72 -5.83 15.48 11.00
CA ASN A 72 -6.33 14.30 10.32
C ASN A 72 -6.82 14.64 8.91
N PHE A 73 -6.47 13.79 7.96
CA PHE A 73 -6.86 13.89 6.56
C PHE A 73 -7.41 12.55 6.09
N TYR A 74 -8.23 12.58 5.03
CA TYR A 74 -8.67 11.38 4.37
C TYR A 74 -8.81 11.58 2.86
N ALA A 75 -8.61 10.48 2.14
CA ALA A 75 -8.99 10.32 0.74
C ALA A 75 -9.88 9.09 0.63
N GLU A 76 -11.00 9.21 -0.06
CA GLU A 76 -11.92 8.11 -0.32
C GLU A 76 -12.16 7.99 -1.82
N TYR A 77 -12.10 6.76 -2.34
CA TYR A 77 -12.30 6.42 -3.74
C TYR A 77 -13.53 5.53 -3.85
N SER A 78 -14.56 5.98 -4.56
CA SER A 78 -15.81 5.23 -4.71
C SER A 78 -15.68 3.98 -5.57
N ASN A 79 -14.56 3.82 -6.28
CA ASN A 79 -14.19 2.59 -6.96
C ASN A 79 -12.74 2.25 -6.65
N PHE A 80 -12.50 1.04 -6.16
CA PHE A 80 -11.19 0.50 -5.86
C PHE A 80 -11.12 -0.97 -6.26
N ASP A 81 -10.14 -1.31 -7.08
CA ASP A 81 -9.86 -2.68 -7.52
C ASP A 81 -8.35 -2.90 -7.65
N VAL A 82 -7.92 -4.14 -7.40
CA VAL A 82 -6.53 -4.57 -7.60
C VAL A 82 -6.56 -5.82 -8.46
N GLY A 83 -5.86 -5.78 -9.59
CA GLY A 83 -5.75 -6.91 -10.52
C GLY A 83 -5.05 -8.13 -9.92
N ASP A 84 -5.00 -9.22 -10.66
CA ASP A 84 -4.36 -10.47 -10.24
C ASP A 84 -2.82 -10.46 -10.39
N GLY A 85 -2.17 -11.59 -10.07
CA GLY A 85 -0.73 -11.74 -10.23
C GLY A 85 -0.24 -11.73 -11.70
N GLU A 86 -1.09 -12.05 -12.67
CA GLU A 86 -0.75 -12.00 -14.10
C GLU A 86 -0.63 -10.56 -14.56
N SER A 87 -1.60 -9.72 -14.19
CA SER A 87 -1.58 -8.28 -14.42
C SER A 87 -0.53 -7.53 -13.59
N LYS A 88 0.10 -8.20 -12.60
CA LYS A 88 1.01 -7.60 -11.62
C LYS A 88 0.30 -6.64 -10.67
N TYR A 89 -0.90 -7.04 -10.25
CA TYR A 89 -1.72 -6.32 -9.29
C TYR A 89 -1.99 -4.88 -9.71
N ILE A 90 -2.41 -4.65 -10.96
CA ILE A 90 -2.70 -3.27 -11.43
C ILE A 90 -3.71 -2.59 -10.50
N LEU A 91 -3.42 -1.35 -10.09
CA LEU A 91 -4.33 -0.55 -9.29
C LEU A 91 -5.41 0.09 -10.17
N THR A 92 -6.66 0.03 -9.74
CA THR A 92 -7.73 0.87 -10.26
C THR A 92 -8.35 1.69 -9.13
N VAL A 93 -8.32 3.02 -9.25
CA VAL A 93 -8.97 3.96 -8.32
C VAL A 93 -9.74 5.02 -9.09
N ASN A 94 -11.01 5.29 -8.72
CA ASN A 94 -11.81 6.37 -9.30
C ASN A 94 -12.75 7.00 -8.25
N GLY A 95 -13.33 8.14 -8.60
CA GLY A 95 -14.37 8.80 -7.80
C GLY A 95 -13.86 9.31 -6.46
N TYR A 96 -12.74 10.03 -6.50
CA TYR A 96 -12.13 10.64 -5.34
C TYR A 96 -13.07 11.61 -4.61
N SER A 97 -12.98 11.58 -3.28
CA SER A 97 -13.51 12.57 -2.36
C SER A 97 -12.60 12.67 -1.13
N GLY A 98 -12.70 13.78 -0.39
CA GLY A 98 -11.96 13.98 0.86
C GLY A 98 -11.10 15.24 0.85
N ASN A 99 -10.31 15.39 1.90
CA ASN A 99 -9.52 16.59 2.17
C ASN A 99 -8.00 16.37 2.09
N ALA A 100 -7.54 15.16 1.74
CA ALA A 100 -6.12 14.86 1.60
C ALA A 100 -5.54 15.20 0.20
N GLY A 101 -6.39 15.48 -0.78
CA GLY A 101 -6.00 15.66 -2.19
C GLY A 101 -5.95 14.35 -2.97
N ASN A 102 -6.21 14.40 -4.28
CA ASN A 102 -6.35 13.22 -5.16
C ASN A 102 -5.00 12.69 -5.69
N TYR A 103 -4.03 12.44 -4.82
CA TYR A 103 -2.69 12.09 -5.28
C TYR A 103 -2.53 10.63 -5.72
N MET A 104 -3.41 9.72 -5.26
CA MET A 104 -3.41 8.32 -5.70
C MET A 104 -3.88 8.16 -7.16
N GLU A 105 -4.49 9.20 -7.75
CA GLU A 105 -4.79 9.23 -9.19
C GLU A 105 -3.52 9.05 -10.02
N TYR A 106 -2.38 9.57 -9.56
CA TYR A 106 -1.12 9.34 -10.24
C TYR A 106 -0.74 7.87 -10.27
N ASN A 107 -1.12 7.08 -9.27
CA ASN A 107 -0.84 5.64 -9.17
C ASN A 107 -1.86 4.77 -9.95
N ASN A 108 -2.97 5.36 -10.40
CA ASN A 108 -4.03 4.64 -11.11
C ASN A 108 -3.52 4.00 -12.40
N GLY A 109 -3.88 2.75 -12.65
CA GLY A 109 -3.46 1.96 -13.82
C GLY A 109 -2.04 1.39 -13.74
N ARG A 110 -1.29 1.66 -12.66
CA ARG A 110 0.10 1.21 -12.52
C ARG A 110 0.20 -0.17 -11.92
N ARG A 111 1.29 -0.86 -12.22
CA ARG A 111 1.62 -2.19 -11.68
C ARG A 111 2.29 -2.05 -10.33
N PHE A 112 2.10 -3.05 -9.47
CA PHE A 112 2.75 -3.07 -8.18
C PHE A 112 4.23 -3.47 -8.34
N THR A 113 5.14 -2.55 -8.05
CA THR A 113 6.59 -2.78 -8.13
C THR A 113 7.17 -3.07 -6.75
N THR A 114 8.26 -3.84 -6.71
CA THR A 114 8.98 -4.26 -5.50
C THR A 114 10.49 -4.10 -5.73
N TYR A 115 11.29 -4.24 -4.67
CA TYR A 115 12.74 -4.07 -4.76
C TYR A 115 13.40 -5.02 -5.79
N ASP A 116 12.89 -6.24 -5.92
CA ASP A 116 13.41 -7.30 -6.77
C ASP A 116 12.57 -7.55 -8.03
N ARG A 117 11.45 -6.84 -8.20
CA ARG A 117 10.64 -6.89 -9.42
C ARG A 117 10.22 -5.49 -9.80
N ASP A 118 10.92 -4.97 -10.80
CA ASP A 118 10.72 -3.64 -11.32
C ASP A 118 9.61 -3.64 -12.39
N TYR A 119 8.49 -3.03 -12.06
CA TYR A 119 7.37 -2.82 -12.98
C TYR A 119 6.94 -1.34 -13.02
N ASP A 120 7.79 -0.45 -12.52
CA ASP A 120 7.56 0.97 -12.61
C ASP A 120 7.98 1.52 -14.00
N GLU A 121 7.74 2.81 -14.24
CA GLU A 121 7.95 3.45 -15.55
C GLU A 121 9.24 4.30 -15.57
N ASN A 122 10.14 4.06 -14.62
CA ASN A 122 11.40 4.78 -14.49
C ASN A 122 12.57 3.93 -15.05
N PRO A 123 13.61 4.53 -15.68
CA PRO A 123 14.81 3.79 -16.09
C PRO A 123 15.57 3.06 -14.96
N TYR A 124 15.31 3.41 -13.71
CA TYR A 124 15.82 2.73 -12.53
C TYR A 124 14.67 2.37 -11.58
N ASN A 125 14.81 1.26 -10.86
CA ASN A 125 13.79 0.82 -9.90
C ASN A 125 13.64 1.83 -8.75
N CYS A 126 12.48 2.49 -8.68
CA CYS A 126 12.17 3.52 -7.69
C CYS A 126 12.29 3.03 -6.25
N VAL A 127 11.91 1.77 -6.01
CA VAL A 127 12.00 1.11 -4.71
C VAL A 127 13.45 1.01 -4.26
N SER A 128 14.33 0.55 -5.15
CA SER A 128 15.73 0.32 -4.81
C SER A 128 16.53 1.62 -4.71
N TYR A 129 16.28 2.57 -5.62
CA TYR A 129 17.05 3.80 -5.76
C TYR A 129 16.69 4.83 -4.69
N HIS A 130 15.38 5.05 -4.44
CA HIS A 130 14.91 6.02 -3.46
C HIS A 130 14.65 5.41 -2.07
N ARG A 131 14.79 4.09 -1.92
CA ARG A 131 14.38 3.33 -0.71
C ARG A 131 12.90 3.50 -0.37
N TYR A 132 12.06 3.68 -1.40
CA TYR A 132 10.61 3.78 -1.29
C TYR A 132 9.94 2.45 -1.02
N GLY A 133 8.73 2.48 -0.47
CA GLY A 133 7.82 1.35 -0.27
C GLY A 133 7.59 0.51 -1.52
N ALA A 134 7.24 -0.77 -1.34
CA ALA A 134 6.60 -1.51 -2.43
C ALA A 134 5.23 -0.87 -2.71
N TRP A 135 4.99 -0.44 -3.94
CA TRP A 135 3.82 0.37 -4.28
C TRP A 135 3.51 0.31 -5.78
N TRP A 136 2.39 0.90 -6.17
CA TRP A 136 2.02 1.14 -7.56
C TRP A 136 2.78 2.34 -8.15
N HIS A 137 4.12 2.24 -8.21
CA HIS A 137 4.98 3.32 -8.71
C HIS A 137 4.90 3.45 -10.23
N GLY A 138 5.09 4.69 -10.69
CA GLY A 138 5.16 5.12 -12.08
C GLY A 138 6.54 5.61 -12.46
N GLY A 139 6.65 6.88 -12.85
CA GLY A 139 7.91 7.62 -12.74
C GLY A 139 8.25 7.89 -11.27
N CYS A 140 8.29 6.84 -10.46
CA CYS A 140 8.14 6.83 -9.00
C CYS A 140 6.75 7.29 -8.55
N THR A 141 6.60 8.05 -7.47
CA THR A 141 5.26 8.33 -6.92
C THR A 141 5.21 9.61 -6.12
N TYR A 142 4.01 10.16 -6.00
CA TYR A 142 3.66 11.16 -4.99
C TYR A 142 3.07 10.54 -3.73
N VAL A 143 2.63 9.27 -3.80
CA VAL A 143 2.07 8.53 -2.67
C VAL A 143 2.93 7.30 -2.39
N ASP A 144 3.52 7.24 -1.21
CA ASP A 144 4.28 6.08 -0.71
C ASP A 144 3.96 5.89 0.77
N LEU A 145 2.84 5.22 1.02
CA LEU A 145 2.37 4.91 2.38
C LEU A 145 3.04 3.65 2.94
N ASN A 146 3.86 3.00 2.12
CA ASN A 146 4.64 1.82 2.42
C ASN A 146 6.13 2.18 2.64
N ASN A 147 6.46 3.46 2.79
CA ASN A 147 7.84 3.90 2.95
C ASN A 147 8.49 3.32 4.22
N GLN A 148 9.78 2.97 4.13
CA GLN A 148 10.57 2.49 5.27
C GLN A 148 10.76 3.58 6.34
N ASN A 149 10.89 4.83 5.92
CA ASN A 149 11.00 5.95 6.83
C ASN A 149 9.60 6.38 7.24
N ILE A 150 9.16 5.91 8.40
CA ILE A 150 7.85 6.20 9.01
C ILE A 150 7.60 7.70 9.30
N ASN A 151 8.64 8.54 9.25
CA ASN A 151 8.48 10.00 9.30
C ASN A 151 8.24 10.61 7.90
N GLN A 152 8.16 9.78 6.87
CA GLN A 152 8.02 10.12 5.46
C GLN A 152 6.99 9.21 4.79
N LEU A 153 5.84 8.93 5.44
CA LEU A 153 4.70 8.40 4.69
C LEU A 153 4.28 9.49 3.70
N LEU A 154 4.58 9.28 2.43
CA LEU A 154 4.43 10.30 1.40
C LEU A 154 2.99 10.31 0.92
N TRP A 155 2.43 11.51 0.90
CA TRP A 155 1.19 11.82 0.21
C TRP A 155 1.32 13.27 -0.28
N ASP A 156 1.76 13.40 -1.53
CA ASP A 156 2.33 14.62 -2.11
C ASP A 156 3.64 15.06 -1.43
N TYR A 157 3.92 16.37 -1.43
CA TYR A 157 5.01 17.00 -0.69
C TYR A 157 4.81 17.01 0.84
N ASN A 158 3.77 16.35 1.36
CA ASN A 158 3.50 16.24 2.79
C ASN A 158 3.95 14.88 3.33
N SER A 159 4.42 14.88 4.59
CA SER A 159 4.77 13.67 5.32
C SER A 159 3.77 13.41 6.45
N PHE A 160 3.37 12.14 6.58
CA PHE A 160 2.43 11.68 7.60
C PHE A 160 3.12 10.69 8.55
N ILE A 161 2.61 10.59 9.77
CA ILE A 161 3.15 9.70 10.82
C ILE A 161 2.29 8.46 11.05
N LYS A 162 1.11 8.43 10.43
CA LYS A 162 0.17 7.31 10.44
C LYS A 162 -0.62 7.29 9.15
N SER A 163 -0.81 6.10 8.61
CA SER A 163 -1.70 5.81 7.50
C SER A 163 -2.50 4.54 7.78
N ILE A 164 -3.79 4.57 7.45
CA ILE A 164 -4.65 3.37 7.43
C ILE A 164 -5.38 3.32 6.10
N MET A 165 -5.18 2.25 5.34
CA MET A 165 -6.02 1.93 4.18
C MET A 165 -7.10 0.94 4.59
N MET A 166 -8.35 1.28 4.27
CA MET A 166 -9.52 0.46 4.58
C MET A 166 -10.34 0.24 3.32
N ILE A 167 -10.82 -0.98 3.13
CA ILE A 167 -11.64 -1.39 1.99
C ILE A 167 -13.04 -1.72 2.50
N ARG A 168 -14.07 -1.31 1.76
CA ARG A 168 -15.46 -1.65 2.06
C ARG A 168 -16.21 -2.00 0.78
N LYS A 169 -16.93 -3.13 0.80
CA LYS A 169 -17.85 -3.50 -0.28
C LYS A 169 -18.97 -2.48 -0.41
N ILE A 170 -19.33 -2.16 -1.64
CA ILE A 170 -20.49 -1.35 -2.00
C ILE A 170 -21.63 -2.33 -2.24
N ASP A 171 -22.69 -2.19 -1.46
CA ASP A 171 -23.92 -2.97 -1.61
C ASP A 171 -24.71 -2.51 -2.85
#